data_AF-A0A846WJQ2-F1
#
_entry.id   AF-A0A846WJQ2-F1
#
_cell.length_a   1.000
_cell.length_b   1.000
_cell.length_c   1.000
_cell.angle_alpha   90.00
_cell.angle_beta   90.00
_cell.angle_gamma   90.00
#
_symmetry.space_group_name_H-M   'P 1'
#
loop_
_entity.id
_entity.type
_entity.pdbx_description
1 polymer ?
#
loop_
_entity_poly.entity_id
_entity_poly.type
_entity_poly.pdbx_seq_one_letter_code
_entity_poly.pdbx_strand_id
1 'polypeptide(L)'
;MGPFFASTALSSGRSGSRRRTTTTRRGGTRYTGPSPAQLARAQRAAERAQQQAERDAAIERLRQLHHDTTTAHLQQFPTASRPMLPPPPAISTDVVRAQAMTLYLNGIGRFARSARERARADAELAARMYCDSESQRLNQLHAQLSAEADRWWQALCANEETTVCEAVNAAFADNPAAGCAVGVDGSALSIIMRLQDLDTLPTQMPALTPAGRPTLKTMAKRDRMRWWMHILVSNLAATVSEALATAPSITAVNAAVITRMPDTARLGLIAYGSWSRDEVERVSWRTADDAWRLLDIGTDVRCGIKATASGNISSSVTSLPLDGLPGVATLLDNCEVDDDSVLGDLDADLQGGQSPADPADSTPYTLAPFGEWLQEQLARPQPDRTNASPTADPLPPTGPSPAGGRPEPEPHAYTMSAGESIVLPDAAHAEIRVEFTTAGGAADLGLLLLDAHERVVDDDAFIFYNQPCSADGSVRLTGKSHNGSGSREGAVVYPGALDPRIVKVLICATADVDTGETFDSIAPTTLSVAANENRWVFTPRQEPGIRALVLGEIYLRGRPAGTEWKLRALGQGWREGLAALVRAYGVSVDE
;
A
#
# COMPACT_ATOMS: atom_id res chain seq x y z
N MET A 1 -5.51 38.18 20.23
CA MET A 1 -6.14 38.77 21.43
C MET A 1 -6.01 37.74 22.55
N GLY A 2 -5.03 37.93 23.45
CA GLY A 2 -4.40 36.89 24.30
C GLY A 2 -5.05 36.62 25.68
N PRO A 3 -4.28 36.30 26.75
CA PRO A 3 -3.07 37.04 27.15
C PRO A 3 -1.80 36.22 27.51
N PHE A 4 -0.70 36.97 27.55
CA PHE A 4 0.70 36.63 27.82
C PHE A 4 1.05 36.55 29.33
N PHE A 5 2.13 35.84 29.66
CA PHE A 5 3.08 36.27 30.71
C PHE A 5 4.49 36.36 30.12
N ALA A 6 5.12 37.52 30.32
CA ALA A 6 6.53 37.78 30.00
C ALA A 6 7.19 38.51 31.18
N SER A 7 8.38 38.06 31.55
CA SER A 7 9.38 38.69 32.42
C SER A 7 10.73 38.14 31.96
N THR A 8 11.84 38.84 31.81
CA THR A 8 12.28 40.21 32.12
C THR A 8 13.62 40.35 31.39
N ALA A 9 13.90 41.51 30.79
CA ALA A 9 15.22 41.82 30.25
C ALA A 9 16.08 42.52 31.30
N LEU A 10 17.42 42.44 31.17
CA LEU A 10 18.31 43.61 31.22
C LEU A 10 19.78 43.20 30.93
N SER A 11 20.38 43.83 29.91
CA SER A 11 21.83 43.95 29.76
C SER A 11 22.28 45.40 29.93
N SER A 12 23.50 45.52 30.47
CA SER A 12 24.55 46.54 30.23
C SER A 12 24.27 48.03 30.46
N GLY A 13 25.19 48.69 31.18
CA GLY A 13 25.62 50.04 30.82
C GLY A 13 25.88 50.99 32.00
N ARG A 14 27.15 51.34 32.20
CA ARG A 14 27.74 52.13 33.29
C ARG A 14 27.89 53.61 32.89
N SER A 15 27.58 54.53 33.81
CA SER A 15 28.07 55.94 33.98
C SER A 15 26.96 56.70 34.74
N GLY A 16 27.11 57.51 35.77
CA GLY A 16 28.18 58.41 36.19
C GLY A 16 27.51 59.71 36.64
N SER A 17 27.53 59.98 37.95
CA SER A 17 27.51 61.31 38.60
C SER A 17 26.25 62.22 38.57
N ARG A 18 26.05 62.83 39.77
CA ARG A 18 25.36 64.09 40.13
C ARG A 18 23.86 64.08 40.44
N ARG A 19 23.62 64.28 41.75
CA ARG A 19 22.43 64.82 42.43
C ARG A 19 21.73 65.91 41.61
N ARG A 20 20.42 65.74 41.43
CA ARG A 20 19.46 66.86 41.44
C ARG A 20 18.10 66.35 41.91
N THR A 21 17.75 66.70 43.13
CA THR A 21 16.42 66.56 43.71
C THR A 21 15.42 67.34 42.87
N THR A 22 14.56 66.64 42.15
CA THR A 22 13.36 67.18 41.51
C THR A 22 12.20 66.25 41.82
N THR A 23 11.27 66.78 42.61
CA THR A 23 10.01 66.18 43.02
C THR A 23 9.14 65.92 41.79
N THR A 24 9.11 64.66 41.33
CA THR A 24 8.20 64.20 40.27
C THR A 24 7.05 63.43 40.91
N ARG A 25 5.85 64.04 40.87
CA ARG A 25 4.57 63.41 41.18
C ARG A 25 4.41 62.18 40.25
N ARG A 26 4.58 60.97 40.79
CA ARG A 26 4.23 59.72 40.12
C ARG A 26 2.70 59.63 39.98
N GLY A 27 2.17 60.03 38.83
CA GLY A 27 0.86 59.61 38.36
C GLY A 27 0.93 58.14 37.96
N GLY A 28 0.81 57.23 38.93
CA GLY A 28 0.67 55.81 38.66
C GLY A 28 -0.69 55.55 38.02
N THR A 29 -0.72 55.28 36.72
CA THR A 29 -1.86 54.68 36.05
C THR A 29 -2.12 53.30 36.67
N ARG A 30 -3.05 53.23 37.62
CA ARG A 30 -3.54 51.96 38.15
C ARG A 30 -4.20 51.21 37.00
N TYR A 31 -3.66 50.06 36.62
CA TYR A 31 -4.37 49.10 35.79
C TYR A 31 -5.58 48.60 36.59
N THR A 32 -6.73 49.21 36.37
CA THR A 32 -8.00 48.70 36.89
C THR A 32 -8.38 47.51 36.02
N GLY A 33 -8.41 46.31 36.61
CA GLY A 33 -8.91 45.10 35.93
C GLY A 33 -10.33 45.32 35.37
N PRO A 34 -10.77 44.46 34.43
CA PRO A 34 -12.06 44.62 33.77
C PRO A 34 -13.19 44.62 34.80
N SER A 35 -14.14 45.54 34.65
CA SER A 35 -15.32 45.60 35.51
C SER A 35 -16.19 44.36 35.33
N PRO A 36 -17.05 44.01 36.32
CA PRO A 36 -17.98 42.88 36.20
C PRO A 36 -18.84 42.94 34.91
N ALA A 37 -19.22 44.14 34.47
CA ALA A 37 -19.97 44.36 33.23
C ALA A 37 -19.12 44.15 31.95
N GLN A 38 -17.80 44.32 32.02
CA GLN A 38 -16.89 43.98 30.91
C GLN A 38 -16.69 42.47 30.83
N LEU A 39 -16.53 41.79 31.97
CA LEU A 39 -16.43 40.32 32.03
C LEU A 39 -17.71 39.64 31.50
N ALA A 40 -18.90 40.09 31.92
CA ALA A 40 -20.17 39.55 31.44
C ALA A 40 -20.44 39.80 29.94
N ARG A 41 -19.83 40.84 29.35
CA ARG A 41 -19.88 41.08 27.90
C ARG A 41 -18.92 40.16 27.15
N ALA A 42 -17.72 39.94 27.70
CA ALA A 42 -16.75 39.01 27.14
C ALA A 42 -17.26 37.57 27.17
N GLN A 43 -17.90 37.14 28.27
CA GLN A 43 -18.53 35.81 28.38
C GLN A 43 -19.61 35.60 27.31
N ARG A 44 -20.59 36.52 27.20
CA ARG A 44 -21.62 36.42 26.15
C ARG A 44 -21.07 36.52 24.72
N ALA A 45 -19.92 37.16 24.52
CA ALA A 45 -19.24 37.17 23.23
C ALA A 45 -18.55 35.83 22.93
N ALA A 46 -17.91 35.23 23.94
CA ALA A 46 -17.30 33.90 23.85
C ALA A 46 -18.35 32.82 23.61
N GLU A 47 -19.47 32.82 24.34
CA GLU A 47 -20.58 31.88 24.14
C GLU A 47 -21.15 31.95 22.72
N ARG A 48 -21.36 33.17 22.19
CA ARG A 48 -21.82 33.37 20.80
C ARG A 48 -20.79 32.89 19.78
N ALA A 49 -19.50 33.11 20.04
CA ALA A 49 -18.43 32.63 19.17
C ALA A 49 -18.34 31.10 19.18
N GLN A 50 -18.52 30.46 20.34
CA GLN A 50 -18.55 29.00 20.46
C GLN A 50 -19.76 28.40 19.72
N GLN A 51 -20.96 28.93 19.94
CA GLN A 51 -22.17 28.48 19.21
C GLN A 51 -22.01 28.64 17.70
N GLN A 52 -21.36 29.73 17.25
CA GLN A 52 -21.07 29.93 15.84
C GLN A 52 -20.08 28.88 15.32
N ALA A 53 -18.99 28.61 16.05
CA ALA A 53 -18.00 27.61 15.69
C ALA A 53 -18.59 26.19 15.63
N GLU A 54 -19.42 25.80 16.61
CA GLU A 54 -20.10 24.50 16.64
C GLU A 54 -21.03 24.31 15.45
N ARG A 55 -21.78 25.35 15.09
CA ARG A 55 -22.69 25.33 13.93
C ARG A 55 -21.91 25.27 12.62
N ASP A 56 -20.84 26.04 12.48
CA ASP A 56 -20.01 26.04 11.27
C ASP A 56 -19.33 24.66 11.10
N ALA A 57 -18.87 24.03 12.20
CA ALA A 57 -18.36 22.66 12.19
C ALA A 57 -19.43 21.61 11.86
N ALA A 58 -20.68 21.78 12.30
CA ALA A 58 -21.78 20.90 11.93
C ALA A 58 -22.16 21.01 10.43
N ILE A 59 -22.11 22.23 9.89
CA ILE A 59 -22.30 22.47 8.45
C ILE A 59 -21.21 21.76 7.63
N GLU A 60 -19.96 21.87 8.07
CA GLU A 60 -18.85 21.25 7.36
C GLU A 60 -18.91 19.73 7.39
N ARG A 61 -19.25 19.14 8.55
CA ARG A 61 -19.50 17.68 8.66
C ARG A 61 -20.61 17.21 7.72
N LEU A 62 -21.70 17.97 7.58
CA LEU A 62 -22.78 17.62 6.65
C LEU A 62 -22.36 17.72 5.18
N ARG A 63 -21.51 18.69 4.82
CA ARG A 63 -20.96 18.77 3.46
C ARG A 63 -20.04 17.60 3.17
N GLN A 64 -19.16 17.26 4.10
CA GLN A 64 -18.25 16.13 3.97
C GLN A 64 -19.05 14.82 3.82
N LEU A 65 -20.02 14.58 4.71
CA LEU A 65 -20.90 13.41 4.61
C LEU A 65 -21.65 13.35 3.28
N HIS A 66 -22.17 14.49 2.78
CA HIS A 66 -22.81 14.53 1.48
C HIS A 66 -21.83 14.18 0.36
N HIS A 67 -20.61 14.72 0.40
CA HIS A 67 -19.57 14.39 -0.56
C HIS A 67 -19.26 12.89 -0.53
N ASP A 68 -18.82 12.36 0.61
CA ASP A 68 -18.37 10.98 0.78
C ASP A 68 -19.44 9.96 0.35
N THR A 69 -20.72 10.22 0.69
CA THR A 69 -21.81 9.31 0.35
C THR A 69 -22.26 9.40 -1.11
N THR A 70 -21.88 10.46 -1.84
CA THR A 70 -22.29 10.68 -3.24
C THR A 70 -21.16 10.52 -4.25
N THR A 71 -19.94 10.21 -3.81
CA THR A 71 -18.75 10.09 -4.68
C THR A 71 -18.10 8.71 -4.73
N ALA A 72 -18.74 7.66 -4.23
CA ALA A 72 -18.22 6.28 -4.30
C ALA A 72 -17.75 5.89 -5.71
N HIS A 73 -18.52 6.21 -6.76
CA HIS A 73 -18.17 5.95 -8.17
C HIS A 73 -16.91 6.69 -8.70
N LEU A 74 -16.35 7.64 -7.95
CA LEU A 74 -15.09 8.31 -8.31
C LEU A 74 -13.86 7.52 -7.86
N GLN A 75 -14.04 6.48 -7.04
CA GLN A 75 -12.99 5.54 -6.68
C GLN A 75 -12.47 4.83 -7.95
N GLN A 76 -11.16 4.63 -8.00
CA GLN A 76 -10.52 3.89 -9.10
C GLN A 76 -10.35 2.44 -8.67
N PHE A 77 -10.83 1.53 -9.53
CA PHE A 77 -10.69 0.10 -9.33
C PHE A 77 -9.65 -0.42 -10.33
N PRO A 78 -8.47 -0.89 -9.86
CA PRO A 78 -7.46 -1.42 -10.75
C PRO A 78 -8.00 -2.66 -11.44
N THR A 79 -7.82 -2.75 -12.76
CA THR A 79 -8.18 -3.95 -13.50
C THR A 79 -7.34 -5.12 -13.00
N ALA A 80 -8.00 -6.24 -12.71
CA ALA A 80 -7.33 -7.47 -12.30
C ALA A 80 -6.28 -7.85 -13.33
N SER A 81 -5.12 -8.27 -12.84
CA SER A 81 -4.00 -8.72 -13.64
C SER A 81 -3.52 -10.06 -13.12
N ARG A 82 -2.81 -10.79 -13.99
CA ARG A 82 -2.30 -12.12 -13.64
C ARG A 82 -1.39 -11.99 -12.40
N PRO A 83 -1.67 -12.72 -11.31
CA PRO A 83 -0.82 -12.71 -10.13
C PRO A 83 0.59 -13.21 -10.50
N MET A 84 1.60 -12.42 -10.11
CA MET A 84 3.01 -12.76 -10.32
C MET A 84 3.65 -13.05 -8.98
N LEU A 85 4.02 -14.31 -8.72
CA LEU A 85 4.83 -14.62 -7.56
C LEU A 85 6.27 -14.12 -7.77
N PRO A 86 6.88 -13.47 -6.77
CA PRO A 86 8.29 -13.13 -6.83
C PRO A 86 9.13 -14.42 -6.85
N PRO A 87 10.29 -14.42 -7.55
CA PRO A 87 11.18 -15.57 -7.56
C PRO A 87 11.75 -15.83 -6.15
N PRO A 88 12.12 -17.08 -5.84
CA PRO A 88 12.64 -17.44 -4.53
C PRO A 88 13.95 -16.68 -4.22
N PRO A 89 14.24 -16.44 -2.93
CA PRO A 89 15.44 -15.73 -2.51
C PRO A 89 16.71 -16.48 -2.92
N ALA A 90 17.70 -15.74 -3.40
CA ALA A 90 19.02 -16.30 -3.68
C ALA A 90 19.74 -16.62 -2.36
N ILE A 91 20.21 -17.86 -2.22
CA ILE A 91 20.91 -18.30 -1.01
C ILE A 91 22.37 -17.85 -1.10
N SER A 92 22.81 -17.02 -0.14
CA SER A 92 24.20 -16.56 -0.09
C SER A 92 25.15 -17.67 0.31
N THR A 93 25.96 -18.14 -0.65
CA THR A 93 26.96 -19.19 -0.44
C THR A 93 28.01 -18.78 0.59
N ASP A 94 28.35 -17.49 0.70
CA ASP A 94 29.35 -17.02 1.65
C ASP A 94 28.86 -17.04 3.09
N VAL A 95 27.60 -16.67 3.32
CA VAL A 95 26.98 -16.71 4.65
C VAL A 95 26.88 -18.16 5.14
N VAL A 96 26.36 -19.05 4.28
CA VAL A 96 26.27 -20.48 4.60
C VAL A 96 27.67 -21.08 4.83
N ARG A 97 28.66 -20.71 4.01
CA ARG A 97 30.05 -21.16 4.19
C ARG A 97 30.61 -20.72 5.55
N ALA A 98 30.38 -19.49 5.97
CA ALA A 98 30.83 -19.00 7.28
C ALA A 98 30.18 -19.78 8.45
N GLN A 99 28.87 -20.06 8.34
CA GLN A 99 28.15 -20.88 9.31
C GLN A 99 28.68 -22.33 9.35
N ALA A 100 28.83 -22.96 8.19
CA ALA A 100 29.39 -24.31 8.05
C ALA A 100 30.81 -24.37 8.64
N MET A 101 31.65 -23.38 8.34
CA MET A 101 33.02 -23.30 8.85
C MET A 101 33.06 -23.20 10.38
N THR A 102 32.11 -22.49 10.98
CA THR A 102 31.96 -22.38 12.44
C THR A 102 31.57 -23.72 13.06
N LEU A 103 30.60 -24.42 12.48
CA LEU A 103 30.12 -25.71 12.99
C LEU A 103 31.17 -26.82 12.87
N TYR A 104 31.80 -26.97 11.71
CA TYR A 104 32.77 -28.05 11.46
C TYR A 104 34.11 -27.85 12.18
N LEU A 105 34.52 -26.61 12.45
CA LEU A 105 35.75 -26.33 13.21
C LEU A 105 35.54 -26.35 14.73
N ASN A 106 34.29 -26.43 15.18
CA ASN A 106 33.97 -26.50 16.60
C ASN A 106 34.61 -27.73 17.25
N GLY A 107 35.25 -27.55 18.40
CA GLY A 107 35.97 -28.62 19.10
C GLY A 107 37.33 -29.04 18.51
N ILE A 108 37.76 -28.52 17.35
CA ILE A 108 39.07 -28.87 16.76
C ILE A 108 40.17 -27.92 17.25
N GLY A 109 41.13 -28.46 18.00
CA GLY A 109 42.28 -27.73 18.53
C GLY A 109 43.11 -26.99 17.47
N ARG A 110 43.60 -25.78 17.82
CA ARG A 110 44.30 -24.87 16.88
C ARG A 110 45.57 -25.44 16.26
N PHE A 111 46.20 -26.42 16.91
CA PHE A 111 47.42 -27.08 16.44
C PHE A 111 47.17 -28.33 15.59
N ALA A 112 45.92 -28.80 15.47
CA ALA A 112 45.56 -29.99 14.71
C ALA A 112 45.40 -29.69 13.20
N ARG A 113 46.51 -29.27 12.55
CA ARG A 113 46.51 -28.74 11.16
C ARG A 113 45.78 -29.63 10.16
N SER A 114 46.07 -30.94 10.13
CA SER A 114 45.45 -31.88 9.19
C SER A 114 43.97 -32.18 9.48
N ALA A 115 43.53 -32.07 10.74
CA ALA A 115 42.12 -32.20 11.09
C ALA A 115 41.33 -30.93 10.72
N ARG A 116 41.94 -29.75 10.90
CA ARG A 116 41.35 -28.47 10.50
C ARG A 116 41.24 -28.32 8.99
N GLU A 117 42.23 -28.80 8.24
CA GLU A 117 42.21 -28.79 6.78
C GLU A 117 41.08 -29.67 6.23
N ARG A 118 40.92 -30.90 6.75
CA ARG A 118 39.78 -31.76 6.42
C ARG A 118 38.44 -31.14 6.78
N ALA A 119 38.30 -30.61 7.99
CA ALA A 119 37.07 -29.97 8.43
C ALA A 119 36.69 -28.74 7.60
N ARG A 120 37.66 -27.98 7.09
CA ARG A 120 37.41 -26.88 6.13
C ARG A 120 36.88 -27.39 4.80
N ALA A 121 37.50 -28.44 4.25
CA ALA A 121 37.06 -29.04 3.00
C ALA A 121 35.63 -29.63 3.13
N ASP A 122 35.35 -30.31 4.24
CA ASP A 122 34.03 -30.88 4.52
C ASP A 122 32.97 -29.78 4.71
N ALA A 123 33.32 -28.67 5.39
CA ALA A 123 32.44 -27.51 5.55
C ALA A 123 32.10 -26.83 4.22
N GLU A 124 33.09 -26.68 3.34
CA GLU A 124 32.89 -26.10 2.01
C GLU A 124 31.99 -26.99 1.13
N LEU A 125 32.19 -28.31 1.18
CA LEU A 125 31.34 -29.27 0.48
C LEU A 125 29.90 -29.24 1.00
N ALA A 126 29.73 -29.25 2.33
CA ALA A 126 28.41 -29.22 2.98
C ALA A 126 27.66 -27.91 2.69
N ALA A 127 28.34 -26.76 2.72
CA ALA A 127 27.73 -25.48 2.38
C ALA A 127 27.21 -25.46 0.94
N ARG A 128 27.97 -25.98 -0.03
CA ARG A 128 27.52 -26.08 -1.43
C ARG A 128 26.32 -27.00 -1.57
N MET A 129 26.37 -28.19 -0.99
CA MET A 129 25.27 -29.15 -1.01
C MET A 129 23.98 -28.57 -0.41
N TYR A 130 24.10 -27.83 0.69
CA TYR A 130 22.97 -27.12 1.30
C TYR A 130 22.38 -26.10 0.32
N CYS A 131 23.20 -25.17 -0.19
CA CYS A 131 22.75 -24.12 -1.11
C CYS A 131 22.06 -24.71 -2.35
N ASP A 132 22.62 -25.76 -2.94
CA ASP A 132 22.03 -26.44 -4.11
C ASP A 132 20.68 -27.07 -3.76
N SER A 133 20.61 -27.83 -2.66
CA SER A 133 19.39 -28.53 -2.24
C SER A 133 18.26 -27.56 -1.88
N GLU A 134 18.59 -26.49 -1.18
CA GLU A 134 17.61 -25.52 -0.71
C GLU A 134 17.15 -24.61 -1.86
N SER A 135 18.05 -24.23 -2.77
CA SER A 135 17.67 -23.54 -4.01
C SER A 135 16.73 -24.39 -4.86
N GLN A 136 16.97 -25.70 -4.97
CA GLN A 136 16.07 -26.62 -5.67
C GLN A 136 14.69 -26.71 -5.01
N ARG A 137 14.65 -26.84 -3.67
CA ARG A 137 13.39 -26.90 -2.90
C ARG A 137 12.56 -25.63 -3.11
N LEU A 138 13.19 -24.46 -2.96
CA LEU A 138 12.52 -23.17 -3.15
C LEU A 138 12.05 -22.96 -4.59
N ASN A 139 12.84 -23.34 -5.59
CA ASN A 139 12.44 -23.27 -7.00
C ASN A 139 11.25 -24.20 -7.31
N GLN A 140 11.20 -25.40 -6.73
CA GLN A 140 10.06 -26.31 -6.88
C GLN A 140 8.79 -25.74 -6.25
N LEU A 141 8.91 -25.19 -5.03
CA LEU A 141 7.78 -24.53 -4.36
C LEU A 141 7.28 -23.32 -5.14
N HIS A 142 8.20 -22.47 -5.62
CA HIS A 142 7.86 -21.33 -6.48
C HIS A 142 7.11 -21.77 -7.75
N ALA A 143 7.58 -22.85 -8.41
CA ALA A 143 6.91 -23.39 -9.60
C ALA A 143 5.51 -23.93 -9.29
N GLN A 144 5.32 -24.58 -8.13
CA GLN A 144 4.00 -25.06 -7.69
C GLN A 144 3.02 -23.91 -7.43
N LEU A 145 3.43 -22.93 -6.63
CA LEU A 145 2.61 -21.75 -6.32
C LEU A 145 2.32 -20.91 -7.57
N SER A 146 3.31 -20.73 -8.46
CA SER A 146 3.10 -20.04 -9.75
C SER A 146 2.06 -20.78 -10.61
N ALA A 147 2.11 -22.11 -10.64
CA ALA A 147 1.15 -22.92 -11.37
C ALA A 147 -0.26 -22.89 -10.75
N GLU A 148 -0.37 -22.76 -9.42
CA GLU A 148 -1.65 -22.53 -8.72
C GLU A 148 -2.24 -21.18 -9.07
N ALA A 149 -1.43 -20.12 -8.97
CA ALA A 149 -1.80 -18.76 -9.35
C ALA A 149 -2.24 -18.68 -10.83
N ASP A 150 -1.55 -19.41 -11.72
CA ASP A 150 -1.92 -19.55 -13.13
C ASP A 150 -3.28 -20.21 -13.33
N ARG A 151 -3.56 -21.30 -12.62
CA ARG A 151 -4.85 -21.99 -12.70
C ARG A 151 -5.98 -21.10 -12.20
N TRP A 152 -5.77 -20.41 -11.08
CA TRP A 152 -6.73 -19.45 -10.55
C TRP A 152 -7.02 -18.33 -11.57
N TRP A 153 -5.97 -17.75 -12.18
CA TRP A 153 -6.14 -16.72 -13.20
C TRP A 153 -6.89 -17.23 -14.44
N GLN A 154 -6.61 -18.45 -14.89
CA GLN A 154 -7.34 -19.08 -15.99
C GLN A 154 -8.81 -19.31 -15.65
N ALA A 155 -9.12 -19.78 -14.45
CA ALA A 155 -10.49 -19.96 -13.95
C ALA A 155 -11.26 -18.63 -13.91
N LEU A 156 -10.62 -17.56 -13.40
CA LEU A 156 -11.18 -16.22 -13.40
C LEU A 156 -11.48 -15.71 -14.83
N CYS A 157 -10.53 -15.87 -15.76
CA CYS A 157 -10.73 -15.47 -17.16
C CYS A 157 -11.72 -16.36 -17.92
N ALA A 158 -11.96 -17.60 -17.45
CA ALA A 158 -12.96 -18.51 -17.99
C ALA A 158 -14.37 -18.26 -17.43
N ASN A 159 -14.53 -17.26 -16.55
CA ASN A 159 -15.76 -16.96 -15.82
C ASN A 159 -16.27 -18.16 -14.99
N GLU A 160 -15.37 -18.93 -14.38
CA GLU A 160 -15.77 -19.98 -13.43
C GLU A 160 -16.47 -19.35 -12.22
N GLU A 161 -17.72 -19.73 -11.98
CA GLU A 161 -18.62 -19.09 -11.02
C GLU A 161 -18.00 -18.94 -9.63
N THR A 162 -17.47 -20.03 -9.06
CA THR A 162 -16.85 -20.02 -7.72
C THR A 162 -15.70 -19.03 -7.64
N THR A 163 -14.77 -19.08 -8.60
CA THR A 163 -13.58 -18.21 -8.63
C THR A 163 -13.95 -16.74 -8.82
N VAL A 164 -14.90 -16.43 -9.71
CA VAL A 164 -15.37 -15.06 -9.93
C VAL A 164 -16.08 -14.53 -8.69
N CYS A 165 -16.99 -15.29 -8.10
CA CYS A 165 -17.72 -14.87 -6.91
C CYS A 165 -16.77 -14.64 -5.72
N GLU A 166 -15.83 -15.55 -5.48
CA GLU A 166 -14.82 -15.38 -4.43
C GLU A 166 -13.96 -14.13 -4.65
N ALA A 167 -13.45 -13.91 -5.87
CA ALA A 167 -12.62 -12.76 -6.20
C ALA A 167 -13.38 -11.43 -6.04
N VAL A 168 -14.62 -11.37 -6.54
CA VAL A 168 -15.46 -10.15 -6.45
C VAL A 168 -15.89 -9.88 -5.01
N ASN A 169 -16.25 -10.91 -4.24
CA ASN A 169 -16.61 -10.75 -2.83
C ASN A 169 -15.42 -10.32 -1.97
N ALA A 170 -14.21 -10.83 -2.26
CA ALA A 170 -12.99 -10.37 -1.62
C ALA A 170 -12.72 -8.88 -1.93
N ALA A 171 -12.95 -8.44 -3.18
CA ALA A 171 -12.82 -7.02 -3.54
C ALA A 171 -13.86 -6.13 -2.82
N PHE A 172 -15.08 -6.61 -2.61
CA PHE A 172 -16.14 -5.87 -1.92
C PHE A 172 -15.97 -5.77 -0.40
N ALA A 173 -15.06 -6.52 0.21
CA ALA A 173 -14.87 -6.54 1.67
C ALA A 173 -14.60 -5.15 2.27
N ASP A 174 -13.98 -4.26 1.49
CA ASP A 174 -13.63 -2.89 1.92
C ASP A 174 -14.67 -1.83 1.53
N ASN A 175 -15.75 -2.21 0.83
CA ASN A 175 -16.73 -1.28 0.30
C ASN A 175 -17.80 -0.90 1.35
N PRO A 176 -18.10 0.40 1.57
CA PRO A 176 -19.14 0.82 2.51
C PRO A 176 -20.56 0.33 2.16
N ALA A 177 -20.82 -0.03 0.91
CA ALA A 177 -22.02 -0.76 0.52
C ALA A 177 -21.67 -2.24 0.36
N ALA A 178 -22.28 -3.09 1.20
CA ALA A 178 -22.05 -4.54 1.15
C ALA A 178 -22.66 -5.13 -0.12
N GLY A 179 -21.81 -5.35 -1.13
CA GLY A 179 -22.12 -6.11 -2.32
C GLY A 179 -21.78 -7.58 -2.12
N CYS A 180 -22.55 -8.48 -2.72
CA CYS A 180 -22.24 -9.89 -2.83
C CYS A 180 -22.52 -10.39 -4.23
N ALA A 181 -21.49 -10.93 -4.87
CA ALA A 181 -21.56 -11.74 -6.07
C ALA A 181 -22.20 -13.09 -5.71
N VAL A 182 -23.30 -13.39 -6.36
CA VAL A 182 -24.20 -14.51 -6.02
C VAL A 182 -24.32 -15.55 -7.15
N GLY A 183 -23.74 -15.28 -8.31
CA GLY A 183 -23.63 -16.27 -9.38
C GLY A 183 -23.19 -15.68 -10.72
N VAL A 184 -22.82 -16.55 -11.65
CA VAL A 184 -22.36 -16.20 -13.00
C VAL A 184 -23.14 -17.03 -14.02
N ASP A 185 -23.76 -16.35 -15.00
CA ASP A 185 -24.38 -16.99 -16.16
C ASP A 185 -23.62 -16.60 -17.43
N GLY A 186 -22.75 -17.50 -17.89
CA GLY A 186 -21.87 -17.28 -19.03
C GLY A 186 -20.86 -16.16 -18.80
N SER A 187 -21.19 -14.94 -19.23
CA SER A 187 -20.37 -13.73 -19.01
C SER A 187 -21.13 -12.62 -18.31
N ALA A 188 -22.30 -12.93 -17.74
CA ALA A 188 -23.08 -12.03 -16.91
C ALA A 188 -22.91 -12.39 -15.43
N LEU A 189 -22.37 -11.46 -14.65
CA LEU A 189 -22.23 -11.58 -13.21
C LEU A 189 -23.46 -11.04 -12.52
N SER A 190 -23.94 -11.74 -11.50
CA SER A 190 -25.08 -11.33 -10.70
C SER A 190 -24.66 -10.88 -9.30
N ILE A 191 -25.17 -9.72 -8.86
CA ILE A 191 -24.79 -9.07 -7.61
C ILE A 191 -26.02 -8.62 -6.83
N ILE A 192 -26.01 -8.83 -5.50
CA ILE A 192 -26.93 -8.22 -4.57
C ILE A 192 -26.18 -7.17 -3.75
N MET A 193 -26.68 -5.94 -3.71
CA MET A 193 -26.09 -4.84 -2.95
C MET A 193 -27.04 -4.37 -1.85
N ARG A 194 -26.54 -4.28 -0.61
CA ARG A 194 -27.24 -3.66 0.51
C ARG A 194 -26.93 -2.17 0.57
N LEU A 195 -27.93 -1.35 0.30
CA LEU A 195 -27.82 0.11 0.42
C LEU A 195 -28.26 0.58 1.80
N GLN A 196 -27.56 1.55 2.38
CA GLN A 196 -27.97 2.21 3.63
C GLN A 196 -29.45 2.66 3.63
N ASP A 197 -30.09 2.58 4.79
CA ASP A 197 -31.51 2.90 4.93
C ASP A 197 -31.80 4.40 4.73
N LEU A 198 -32.97 4.73 4.19
CA LEU A 198 -33.37 6.14 4.02
C LEU A 198 -33.45 6.92 5.34
N ASP A 199 -33.80 6.24 6.44
CA ASP A 199 -34.03 6.85 7.75
C ASP A 199 -32.73 7.19 8.49
N THR A 200 -31.57 6.68 8.05
CA THR A 200 -30.26 7.02 8.64
C THR A 200 -29.74 8.37 8.16
N LEU A 201 -30.34 8.94 7.11
CA LEU A 201 -29.91 10.21 6.56
C LEU A 201 -30.19 11.40 7.51
N PRO A 202 -29.31 12.42 7.51
CA PRO A 202 -29.52 13.63 8.27
C PRO A 202 -30.85 14.31 7.97
N THR A 203 -31.45 14.87 9.02
CA THR A 203 -32.71 15.63 8.92
C THR A 203 -32.50 17.11 8.60
N GLN A 204 -31.25 17.58 8.67
CA GLN A 204 -30.86 18.98 8.43
C GLN A 204 -29.96 19.09 7.21
N MET A 205 -29.94 20.27 6.58
CA MET A 205 -29.05 20.59 5.47
C MET A 205 -28.42 21.97 5.64
N PRO A 206 -27.19 22.18 5.13
CA PRO A 206 -26.59 23.50 5.00
C PRO A 206 -27.47 24.45 4.17
N ALA A 207 -27.57 25.69 4.63
CA ALA A 207 -28.26 26.77 3.93
C ALA A 207 -27.60 28.12 4.24
N LEU A 208 -28.10 29.17 3.59
CA LEU A 208 -27.73 30.55 3.87
C LEU A 208 -28.93 31.31 4.44
N THR A 209 -28.68 32.14 5.45
CA THR A 209 -29.65 33.15 5.90
C THR A 209 -29.83 34.23 4.82
N PRO A 210 -30.89 35.06 4.89
CA PRO A 210 -31.04 36.21 3.96
C PRO A 210 -29.85 37.17 3.94
N ALA A 211 -29.06 37.20 5.01
CA ALA A 211 -27.84 38.00 5.14
C ALA A 211 -26.57 37.26 4.66
N GLY A 212 -26.70 36.10 3.99
CA GLY A 212 -25.58 35.33 3.44
C GLY A 212 -24.76 34.54 4.47
N ARG A 213 -25.19 34.48 5.74
CA ARG A 213 -24.49 33.69 6.76
C ARG A 213 -24.87 32.21 6.66
N PRO A 214 -23.91 31.27 6.74
CA PRO A 214 -24.19 29.83 6.84
C PRO A 214 -25.19 29.54 7.96
N THR A 215 -26.09 28.59 7.77
CA THR A 215 -27.04 28.11 8.77
C THR A 215 -27.45 26.68 8.47
N LEU A 216 -28.11 26.03 9.42
CA LEU A 216 -28.77 24.74 9.22
C LEU A 216 -30.27 24.97 9.07
N LYS A 217 -30.90 24.25 8.14
CA LYS A 217 -32.36 24.20 8.00
C LYS A 217 -32.84 22.77 7.95
N THR A 218 -34.09 22.53 8.35
CA THR A 218 -34.73 21.22 8.16
C THR A 218 -34.80 20.88 6.68
N MET A 219 -34.41 19.65 6.34
CA MET A 219 -34.43 19.13 4.99
C MET A 219 -35.83 18.64 4.61
N ALA A 220 -36.33 19.03 3.44
CA ALA A 220 -37.61 18.54 2.95
C ALA A 220 -37.52 17.03 2.63
N LYS A 221 -38.65 16.30 2.74
CA LYS A 221 -38.68 14.86 2.43
C LYS A 221 -38.17 14.54 1.01
N ARG A 222 -38.46 15.42 0.05
CA ARG A 222 -37.99 15.29 -1.34
C ARG A 222 -36.48 15.49 -1.49
N ASP A 223 -35.91 16.47 -0.78
CA ASP A 223 -34.46 16.71 -0.79
C ASP A 223 -33.71 15.53 -0.17
N ARG A 224 -34.26 14.96 0.91
CA ARG A 224 -33.72 13.74 1.54
C ARG A 224 -33.78 12.54 0.60
N MET A 225 -34.91 12.33 -0.08
CA MET A 225 -35.03 11.26 -1.07
C MET A 225 -34.06 11.44 -2.23
N ARG A 226 -33.85 12.68 -2.70
CA ARG A 226 -32.90 12.96 -3.78
C ARG A 226 -31.46 12.68 -3.35
N TRP A 227 -31.06 13.09 -2.14
CA TRP A 227 -29.74 12.74 -1.61
C TRP A 227 -29.61 11.22 -1.52
N TRP A 228 -30.58 10.53 -0.93
CA TRP A 228 -30.54 9.06 -0.84
C TRP A 228 -30.44 8.36 -2.20
N MET A 229 -31.18 8.84 -3.20
CA MET A 229 -31.10 8.31 -4.57
C MET A 229 -29.73 8.58 -5.21
N HIS A 230 -29.08 9.70 -4.88
CA HIS A 230 -27.71 9.97 -5.30
C HIS A 230 -26.74 8.95 -4.69
N ILE A 231 -26.91 8.62 -3.42
CA ILE A 231 -26.12 7.58 -2.75
C ILE A 231 -26.33 6.23 -3.44
N LEU A 232 -27.58 5.88 -3.78
CA LEU A 232 -27.92 4.67 -4.53
C LEU A 232 -27.13 4.58 -5.85
N VAL A 233 -27.24 5.59 -6.72
CA VAL A 233 -26.60 5.52 -8.04
C VAL A 233 -25.08 5.59 -7.94
N SER A 234 -24.54 6.30 -6.94
CA SER A 234 -23.10 6.41 -6.72
C SER A 234 -22.49 5.09 -6.25
N ASN A 235 -23.12 4.42 -5.28
CA ASN A 235 -22.65 3.11 -4.79
C ASN A 235 -22.85 2.03 -5.84
N LEU A 236 -24.00 2.01 -6.53
CA LEU A 236 -24.25 1.03 -7.59
C LEU A 236 -23.24 1.15 -8.74
N ALA A 237 -22.87 2.37 -9.13
CA ALA A 237 -21.84 2.59 -10.15
C ALA A 237 -20.46 2.11 -9.67
N ALA A 238 -20.13 2.35 -8.40
CA ALA A 238 -18.89 1.84 -7.80
C ALA A 238 -18.85 0.31 -7.81
N THR A 239 -19.89 -0.35 -7.27
CA THR A 239 -20.02 -1.82 -7.22
C THR A 239 -19.94 -2.46 -8.61
N VAL A 240 -20.63 -1.89 -9.61
CA VAL A 240 -20.58 -2.39 -10.99
C VAL A 240 -19.17 -2.22 -11.59
N SER A 241 -18.55 -1.07 -11.38
CA SER A 241 -17.21 -0.79 -11.92
C SER A 241 -16.15 -1.67 -11.27
N GLU A 242 -16.22 -1.86 -9.96
CA GLU A 242 -15.34 -2.72 -9.19
C GLU A 242 -15.46 -4.19 -9.61
N ALA A 243 -16.70 -4.70 -9.74
CA ALA A 243 -16.93 -6.06 -10.22
C ALA A 243 -16.34 -6.30 -11.61
N LEU A 244 -16.53 -5.35 -12.53
CA LEU A 244 -15.96 -5.41 -13.88
C LEU A 244 -14.43 -5.27 -13.87
N ALA A 245 -13.86 -4.50 -12.95
CA ALA A 245 -12.40 -4.41 -12.80
C ALA A 245 -11.82 -5.74 -12.28
N THR A 246 -12.48 -6.37 -11.31
CA THR A 246 -12.05 -7.62 -10.67
C THR A 246 -12.19 -8.84 -11.58
N ALA A 247 -13.26 -8.91 -12.39
CA ALA A 247 -13.54 -10.04 -13.27
C ALA A 247 -13.42 -9.62 -14.75
N PRO A 248 -12.23 -9.70 -15.38
CA PRO A 248 -11.94 -9.07 -16.67
C PRO A 248 -12.73 -9.66 -17.85
N SER A 249 -13.14 -10.93 -17.76
CA SER A 249 -13.89 -11.63 -18.81
C SER A 249 -15.42 -11.53 -18.64
N ILE A 250 -15.91 -10.93 -17.56
CA ILE A 250 -17.32 -10.60 -17.39
C ILE A 250 -17.66 -9.41 -18.30
N THR A 251 -18.73 -9.54 -19.08
CA THR A 251 -19.18 -8.52 -20.05
C THR A 251 -20.41 -7.76 -19.60
N ALA A 252 -21.12 -8.24 -18.57
CA ALA A 252 -22.27 -7.57 -18.01
C ALA A 252 -22.42 -7.86 -16.50
N VAL A 253 -22.95 -6.90 -15.77
CA VAL A 253 -23.31 -7.04 -14.36
C VAL A 253 -24.81 -6.81 -14.20
N ASN A 254 -25.51 -7.81 -13.66
CA ASN A 254 -26.88 -7.72 -13.20
C ASN A 254 -26.86 -7.40 -11.71
N ALA A 255 -27.36 -6.25 -11.30
CA ALA A 255 -27.33 -5.86 -9.89
C ALA A 255 -28.73 -5.59 -9.36
N ALA A 256 -29.00 -6.16 -8.19
CA ALA A 256 -30.20 -5.95 -7.39
C ALA A 256 -29.84 -5.17 -6.13
N VAL A 257 -30.58 -4.12 -5.81
CA VAL A 257 -30.32 -3.28 -4.63
C VAL A 257 -31.43 -3.46 -3.62
N ILE A 258 -31.06 -3.84 -2.40
CA ILE A 258 -31.98 -4.01 -1.28
C ILE A 258 -31.75 -2.95 -0.22
N THR A 259 -32.82 -2.54 0.45
CA THR A 259 -32.75 -1.65 1.62
C THR A 259 -33.90 -1.90 2.57
N ARG A 260 -33.80 -1.44 3.82
CA ARG A 260 -34.92 -1.50 4.76
C ARG A 260 -35.95 -0.44 4.38
N MET A 261 -37.17 -0.89 4.10
CA MET A 261 -38.30 -0.07 3.73
C MET A 261 -38.82 0.73 4.94
N PRO A 262 -39.03 2.06 4.81
CA PRO A 262 -39.42 2.89 5.96
C PRO A 262 -40.81 2.59 6.55
N ASP A 263 -41.73 2.06 5.74
CA ASP A 263 -43.12 1.81 6.09
C ASP A 263 -43.33 0.45 6.78
N THR A 264 -42.60 -0.57 6.33
CA THR A 264 -42.71 -1.95 6.82
C THR A 264 -41.57 -2.33 7.77
N ALA A 265 -40.47 -1.56 7.78
CA ALA A 265 -39.21 -1.89 8.44
C ALA A 265 -38.59 -3.23 7.99
N ARG A 266 -39.02 -3.76 6.83
CA ARG A 266 -38.51 -5.00 6.21
C ARG A 266 -37.60 -4.68 5.04
N LEU A 267 -36.75 -5.62 4.64
CA LEU A 267 -35.96 -5.48 3.42
C LEU A 267 -36.85 -5.54 2.18
N GLY A 268 -36.56 -4.67 1.22
CA GLY A 268 -37.26 -4.61 -0.06
C GLY A 268 -36.30 -4.33 -1.19
N LEU A 269 -36.61 -4.88 -2.37
CA LEU A 269 -35.89 -4.62 -3.61
C LEU A 269 -36.26 -3.23 -4.12
N ILE A 270 -35.30 -2.33 -4.20
CA ILE A 270 -35.54 -0.94 -4.60
C ILE A 270 -35.02 -0.60 -5.98
N ALA A 271 -34.02 -1.32 -6.49
CA ALA A 271 -33.52 -1.13 -7.83
C ALA A 271 -33.04 -2.45 -8.41
N TYR A 272 -33.16 -2.58 -9.72
CA TYR A 272 -32.61 -3.68 -10.51
C TYR A 272 -32.20 -3.17 -11.87
N GLY A 273 -31.16 -3.74 -12.47
CA GLY A 273 -30.83 -3.50 -13.87
C GLY A 273 -29.66 -4.36 -14.32
N SER A 274 -29.33 -4.23 -15.60
CA SER A 274 -28.16 -4.87 -16.21
C SER A 274 -27.27 -3.84 -16.91
N TRP A 275 -25.98 -3.86 -16.59
CA TRP A 275 -24.98 -2.93 -17.11
C TRP A 275 -23.89 -3.67 -17.87
N SER A 276 -23.71 -3.34 -19.14
CA SER A 276 -22.62 -3.92 -19.94
C SER A 276 -21.29 -3.23 -19.66
N ARG A 277 -20.18 -3.99 -19.76
CA ARG A 277 -18.82 -3.49 -19.63
C ARG A 277 -18.56 -2.29 -20.54
N ASP A 278 -18.86 -2.45 -21.82
CA ASP A 278 -18.63 -1.44 -22.85
C ASP A 278 -19.27 -0.09 -22.51
N GLU A 279 -20.51 -0.11 -22.02
CA GLU A 279 -21.22 1.13 -21.67
C GLU A 279 -20.65 1.77 -20.40
N VAL A 280 -20.32 0.97 -19.38
CA VAL A 280 -19.74 1.46 -18.12
C VAL A 280 -18.36 2.08 -18.36
N GLU A 281 -17.49 1.41 -19.11
CA GLU A 281 -16.13 1.89 -19.41
C GLU A 281 -16.09 3.12 -20.31
N ARG A 282 -17.15 3.36 -21.11
CA ARG A 282 -17.29 4.60 -21.91
C ARG A 282 -17.63 5.82 -21.07
N VAL A 283 -18.18 5.65 -19.86
CA VAL A 283 -18.53 6.77 -19.01
C VAL A 283 -17.29 7.35 -18.34
N SER A 284 -17.10 8.66 -18.49
CA SER A 284 -16.06 9.39 -17.79
C SER A 284 -16.58 9.92 -16.45
N TRP A 285 -16.38 9.18 -15.37
CA TRP A 285 -16.69 9.59 -14.00
C TRP A 285 -15.76 10.71 -13.53
N ARG A 286 -16.25 11.95 -13.38
CA ARG A 286 -15.42 13.11 -12.96
C ARG A 286 -16.01 13.91 -11.82
N THR A 287 -17.32 13.91 -11.70
CA THR A 287 -18.08 14.72 -10.78
C THR A 287 -19.14 13.89 -10.09
N ALA A 288 -19.59 14.31 -8.92
CA ALA A 288 -20.63 13.58 -8.18
C ALA A 288 -21.88 13.32 -9.03
N ASP A 289 -22.25 14.28 -9.89
CA ASP A 289 -23.45 14.19 -10.73
C ASP A 289 -23.34 13.17 -11.87
N ASP A 290 -22.13 12.72 -12.23
CA ASP A 290 -21.95 11.72 -13.28
C ASP A 290 -22.59 10.38 -12.92
N ALA A 291 -22.69 10.04 -11.62
CA ALA A 291 -23.35 8.83 -11.13
C ALA A 291 -24.78 8.63 -11.70
N TRP A 292 -25.51 9.72 -11.96
CA TRP A 292 -26.87 9.64 -12.49
C TRP A 292 -26.93 9.01 -13.89
N ARG A 293 -25.84 9.10 -14.67
CA ARG A 293 -25.74 8.47 -15.99
C ARG A 293 -25.85 6.96 -15.93
N LEU A 294 -25.59 6.34 -14.77
CA LEU A 294 -25.73 4.90 -14.57
C LEU A 294 -27.15 4.42 -14.91
N LEU A 295 -28.17 5.26 -14.65
CA LEU A 295 -29.56 4.95 -14.97
C LEU A 295 -29.84 5.01 -16.47
N ASP A 296 -29.08 5.80 -17.23
CA ASP A 296 -29.27 5.99 -18.68
C ASP A 296 -28.58 4.89 -19.49
N ILE A 297 -27.45 4.37 -19.00
CA ILE A 297 -26.64 3.35 -19.70
C ILE A 297 -27.07 1.90 -19.39
N GLY A 298 -27.88 1.71 -18.34
CA GLY A 298 -28.36 0.39 -17.96
C GLY A 298 -29.53 -0.10 -18.82
N THR A 299 -29.68 -1.42 -18.89
CA THR A 299 -30.78 -2.10 -19.58
C THR A 299 -31.75 -2.72 -18.56
N ASP A 300 -33.06 -2.66 -18.87
CA ASP A 300 -34.16 -3.04 -17.96
C ASP A 300 -34.03 -2.47 -16.54
N VAL A 301 -33.54 -1.22 -16.44
CA VAL A 301 -33.36 -0.55 -15.15
C VAL A 301 -34.74 -0.22 -14.57
N ARG A 302 -35.02 -0.80 -13.40
CA ARG A 302 -36.22 -0.54 -12.61
C ARG A 302 -35.83 0.09 -11.29
N CYS A 303 -36.61 1.07 -10.85
CA CYS A 303 -36.42 1.75 -9.58
C CYS A 303 -37.76 1.92 -8.87
N GLY A 304 -37.80 1.58 -7.59
CA GLY A 304 -38.93 1.72 -6.69
C GLY A 304 -39.32 3.17 -6.39
N ILE A 305 -38.57 4.13 -6.93
CA ILE A 305 -38.82 5.57 -6.79
C ILE A 305 -39.44 6.10 -8.09
N LYS A 306 -40.71 6.52 -8.02
CA LYS A 306 -41.41 7.09 -9.17
C LYS A 306 -40.96 8.52 -9.44
N ALA A 307 -40.74 8.86 -10.71
CA ALA A 307 -40.52 10.22 -11.16
C ALA A 307 -41.70 10.70 -12.03
N THR A 308 -42.04 11.98 -11.94
CA THR A 308 -43.00 12.61 -12.87
C THR A 308 -42.34 12.88 -14.21
N ALA A 309 -43.13 13.06 -15.27
CA ALA A 309 -42.63 13.47 -16.60
C ALA A 309 -41.83 14.80 -16.59
N SER A 310 -42.01 15.62 -15.55
CA SER A 310 -41.24 16.86 -15.30
C SER A 310 -39.95 16.65 -14.51
N GLY A 311 -39.55 15.41 -14.23
CA GLY A 311 -38.32 15.07 -13.50
C GLY A 311 -38.41 15.23 -11.97
N ASN A 312 -39.60 15.45 -11.40
CA ASN A 312 -39.75 15.49 -9.95
C ASN A 312 -39.86 14.08 -9.38
N ILE A 313 -39.02 13.78 -8.39
CA ILE A 313 -38.94 12.49 -7.75
C ILE A 313 -39.98 12.40 -6.62
N SER A 314 -40.61 11.24 -6.45
CA SER A 314 -41.50 10.92 -5.33
C SER A 314 -40.76 11.09 -3.99
N SER A 315 -41.49 11.41 -2.92
CA SER A 315 -40.95 11.39 -1.56
C SER A 315 -41.08 10.04 -0.85
N SER A 316 -41.58 9.02 -1.56
CA SER A 316 -41.75 7.65 -1.07
C SER A 316 -41.08 6.65 -2.00
N VAL A 317 -40.57 5.57 -1.42
CA VAL A 317 -40.00 4.41 -2.11
C VAL A 317 -40.98 3.23 -1.99
N THR A 318 -41.04 2.38 -3.00
CA THR A 318 -41.87 1.16 -3.00
C THR A 318 -41.01 -0.03 -3.41
N SER A 319 -41.22 -1.19 -2.77
CA SER A 319 -40.51 -2.41 -3.18
C SER A 319 -40.98 -2.85 -4.57
N LEU A 320 -40.04 -3.33 -5.38
CA LEU A 320 -40.30 -3.93 -6.68
C LEU A 320 -40.74 -5.40 -6.50
N PRO A 321 -41.63 -5.92 -7.36
CA PRO A 321 -41.97 -7.34 -7.38
C PRO A 321 -40.79 -8.18 -7.91
N LEU A 322 -40.55 -9.34 -7.30
CA LEU A 322 -39.42 -10.23 -7.60
C LEU A 322 -39.66 -11.08 -8.85
N ASP A 323 -40.91 -11.46 -9.06
CA ASP A 323 -41.43 -12.36 -10.09
C ASP A 323 -41.30 -11.82 -11.53
N GLY A 324 -40.90 -10.55 -11.69
CA GLY A 324 -40.65 -9.92 -12.97
C GLY A 324 -39.19 -9.92 -13.44
N LEU A 325 -38.28 -10.59 -12.72
CA LEU A 325 -36.83 -10.48 -12.89
C LEU A 325 -36.17 -11.86 -13.08
N PRO A 326 -36.03 -12.36 -14.32
CA PRO A 326 -35.24 -13.57 -14.58
C PRO A 326 -33.78 -13.33 -14.16
N GLY A 327 -33.22 -14.24 -13.35
CA GLY A 327 -31.92 -14.06 -12.70
C GLY A 327 -32.05 -13.76 -11.21
N VAL A 328 -32.78 -12.71 -10.80
CA VAL A 328 -32.96 -12.38 -9.37
C VAL A 328 -33.79 -13.43 -8.63
N ALA A 329 -34.80 -14.00 -9.30
CA ALA A 329 -35.54 -15.13 -8.75
C ALA A 329 -34.60 -16.32 -8.49
N THR A 330 -33.73 -16.69 -9.44
CA THR A 330 -32.75 -17.78 -9.28
C THR A 330 -31.71 -17.49 -8.19
N LEU A 331 -31.30 -16.23 -8.02
CA LEU A 331 -30.36 -15.79 -6.97
C LEU A 331 -30.98 -15.81 -5.58
N LEU A 332 -32.28 -15.53 -5.48
CA LEU A 332 -33.05 -15.66 -4.24
C LEU A 332 -33.46 -17.12 -3.99
N ASP A 333 -33.68 -17.92 -5.04
CA ASP A 333 -33.98 -19.37 -4.97
C ASP A 333 -32.77 -20.16 -4.44
N ASN A 334 -31.53 -19.74 -4.75
CA ASN A 334 -30.32 -20.32 -4.14
C ASN A 334 -30.17 -20.00 -2.65
N CYS A 335 -30.96 -19.06 -2.13
CA CYS A 335 -31.06 -18.75 -0.71
C CYS A 335 -32.29 -19.42 -0.04
N GLU A 336 -32.99 -20.33 -0.72
CA GLU A 336 -34.18 -21.01 -0.18
C GLU A 336 -33.84 -21.96 0.97
N VAL A 337 -33.99 -21.46 2.20
CA VAL A 337 -34.78 -22.13 3.22
C VAL A 337 -35.68 -21.09 3.91
N ASP A 338 -36.97 -21.12 3.55
CA ASP A 338 -38.16 -20.52 4.18
C ASP A 338 -38.15 -19.05 4.68
N ASP A 339 -39.11 -18.29 4.14
CA ASP A 339 -39.89 -17.16 4.70
C ASP A 339 -39.19 -16.15 5.65
N ASP A 340 -39.14 -14.87 5.23
CA ASP A 340 -38.86 -13.65 6.02
C ASP A 340 -37.53 -13.60 6.81
N SER A 341 -36.82 -14.71 7.04
CA SER A 341 -35.49 -14.75 7.69
C SER A 341 -34.36 -14.58 6.70
N VAL A 342 -34.50 -15.08 5.46
CA VAL A 342 -33.42 -15.15 4.45
C VAL A 342 -32.79 -13.79 4.13
N LEU A 343 -33.59 -12.74 3.92
CA LEU A 343 -33.05 -11.40 3.67
C LEU A 343 -32.39 -10.82 4.93
N GLY A 344 -32.88 -11.16 6.12
CA GLY A 344 -32.29 -10.74 7.40
C GLY A 344 -30.99 -11.46 7.72
N ASP A 345 -30.90 -12.75 7.40
CA ASP A 345 -29.70 -13.57 7.51
C ASP A 345 -28.64 -13.12 6.47
N LEU A 346 -29.06 -12.81 5.24
CA LEU A 346 -28.21 -12.20 4.21
C LEU A 346 -27.69 -10.81 4.63
N ASP A 347 -28.49 -9.99 5.33
CA ASP A 347 -28.04 -8.68 5.85
C ASP A 347 -26.96 -8.86 6.94
N ALA A 348 -27.06 -9.92 7.75
CA ALA A 348 -26.05 -10.27 8.74
C ALA A 348 -24.76 -10.81 8.09
N ASP A 349 -24.88 -11.64 7.05
CA ASP A 349 -23.73 -12.18 6.30
C ASP A 349 -23.01 -11.10 5.49
N LEU A 350 -23.78 -10.20 4.85
CA LEU A 350 -23.26 -9.03 4.13
C LEU A 350 -22.54 -8.03 5.05
N GLN A 351 -23.03 -7.83 6.28
CA GLN A 351 -22.40 -6.96 7.27
C GLN A 351 -21.30 -7.65 8.08
N GLY A 352 -21.29 -8.99 8.09
CA GLY A 352 -20.48 -9.85 8.95
C GLY A 352 -19.24 -10.42 8.28
N GLY A 353 -18.91 -10.00 7.06
CA GLY A 353 -17.73 -10.41 6.31
C GLY A 353 -16.46 -10.33 7.15
N GLN A 354 -16.12 -11.43 7.82
CA GLN A 354 -14.84 -11.59 8.47
C GLN A 354 -13.81 -11.60 7.36
N SER A 355 -12.95 -10.58 7.37
CA SER A 355 -11.70 -10.58 6.63
C SER A 355 -11.03 -11.94 6.82
N PRO A 356 -10.90 -12.78 5.77
CA PRO A 356 -10.07 -13.95 5.86
C PRO A 356 -8.70 -13.44 6.29
N ALA A 357 -8.17 -13.97 7.39
CA ALA A 357 -6.84 -13.62 7.85
C ALA A 357 -5.90 -13.66 6.66
N ASP A 358 -5.26 -12.53 6.40
CA ASP A 358 -4.40 -12.31 5.25
C ASP A 358 -3.37 -13.46 5.18
N PRO A 359 -3.38 -14.32 4.15
CA PRO A 359 -2.39 -15.39 4.04
C PRO A 359 -0.96 -14.84 3.82
N ALA A 360 -0.82 -13.51 3.72
CA ALA A 360 0.43 -12.76 3.64
C ALA A 360 1.38 -12.95 4.84
N ASP A 361 0.90 -13.42 6.00
CA ASP A 361 1.74 -13.56 7.21
C ASP A 361 2.64 -14.81 7.23
N SER A 362 2.66 -15.62 6.18
CA SER A 362 3.63 -16.70 6.03
C SER A 362 4.43 -16.54 4.75
N THR A 363 5.70 -16.15 4.88
CA THR A 363 6.62 -16.13 3.74
C THR A 363 6.75 -17.57 3.18
N PRO A 364 6.33 -17.85 1.94
CA PRO A 364 6.36 -19.21 1.39
C PRO A 364 7.79 -19.74 1.27
N TYR A 365 8.79 -18.86 1.27
CA TYR A 365 10.21 -19.19 1.07
C TYR A 365 11.05 -19.25 2.35
N THR A 366 10.46 -19.67 3.46
CA THR A 366 11.22 -19.85 4.72
C THR A 366 12.38 -20.83 4.51
N LEU A 367 13.62 -20.40 4.81
CA LEU A 367 14.84 -21.20 4.69
C LEU A 367 14.97 -22.19 5.85
N ALA A 368 15.35 -23.44 5.54
CA ALA A 368 15.70 -24.41 6.57
C ALA A 368 17.06 -24.06 7.21
N PRO A 369 17.21 -24.00 8.55
CA PRO A 369 18.50 -23.73 9.18
C PRO A 369 19.58 -24.74 8.77
N PHE A 370 20.79 -24.27 8.44
CA PHE A 370 21.89 -25.14 7.97
C PHE A 370 22.22 -26.29 8.95
N GLY A 371 22.14 -26.03 10.26
CA GLY A 371 22.42 -27.04 11.28
C GLY A 371 21.41 -28.20 11.30
N GLU A 372 20.12 -27.91 11.05
CA GLU A 372 19.06 -28.91 10.98
C GLU A 372 19.19 -29.75 9.72
N TRP A 373 19.40 -29.11 8.57
CA TRP A 373 19.71 -29.79 7.31
C TRP A 373 20.91 -30.73 7.45
N LEU A 374 21.97 -30.28 8.13
CA LEU A 374 23.17 -31.10 8.33
C LEU A 374 22.88 -32.34 9.17
N GLN A 375 22.06 -32.23 10.22
CA GLN A 375 21.65 -33.38 11.03
C GLN A 375 20.82 -34.38 10.21
N GLU A 376 19.92 -33.91 9.35
CA GLU A 376 19.14 -34.76 8.46
C GLU A 376 20.01 -35.51 7.45
N GLN A 377 21.02 -34.83 6.86
CA GLN A 377 21.96 -35.48 5.94
C GLN A 377 22.78 -36.57 6.62
N LEU A 378 23.20 -36.36 7.88
CA LEU A 378 23.91 -37.35 8.67
C LEU A 378 23.02 -38.51 9.14
N ALA A 379 21.71 -38.28 9.27
CA ALA A 379 20.73 -39.29 9.64
C ALA A 379 20.28 -40.17 8.46
N ARG A 380 20.55 -39.77 7.21
CA ARG A 380 20.22 -40.59 6.03
C ARG A 380 21.09 -41.85 5.99
N PRO A 381 20.50 -43.05 5.80
CA PRO A 381 21.26 -44.29 5.74
C PRO A 381 22.25 -44.24 4.57
N GLN A 382 23.55 -44.30 4.87
CA GLN A 382 24.58 -44.43 3.85
C GLN A 382 24.40 -45.79 3.14
N PRO A 383 24.40 -45.85 1.80
CA PRO A 383 24.51 -47.13 1.12
C PRO A 383 25.83 -47.79 1.53
N ASP A 384 25.75 -49.09 1.81
CA ASP A 384 26.77 -49.93 2.42
C ASP A 384 28.13 -49.77 1.73
N ARG A 385 29.07 -49.04 2.38
CA ARG A 385 30.44 -48.83 1.89
C ARG A 385 31.37 -49.99 2.24
N THR A 386 30.90 -51.22 2.07
CA THR A 386 31.67 -52.45 2.32
C THR A 386 32.05 -53.15 1.01
N ASN A 387 32.65 -52.42 0.07
CA ASN A 387 33.68 -52.90 -0.88
C ASN A 387 33.93 -51.86 -1.97
N ALA A 388 34.86 -50.93 -1.73
CA ALA A 388 35.60 -50.27 -2.80
C ALA A 388 36.92 -49.73 -2.22
N SER A 389 38.03 -50.40 -2.53
CA SER A 389 39.37 -49.84 -2.39
C SER A 389 39.54 -48.63 -3.31
N PRO A 390 40.43 -47.67 -2.97
CA PRO A 390 40.63 -46.47 -3.77
C PRO A 390 41.54 -46.79 -4.95
N THR A 391 40.97 -47.11 -6.11
CA THR A 391 41.67 -46.99 -7.39
C THR A 391 41.38 -45.60 -7.93
N ALA A 392 42.39 -44.74 -7.87
CA ALA A 392 42.38 -43.45 -8.53
C ALA A 392 42.48 -43.69 -10.05
N ASP A 393 41.35 -43.62 -10.74
CA ASP A 393 41.35 -43.35 -12.18
C ASP A 393 41.35 -41.83 -12.40
N PRO A 394 42.15 -41.31 -13.33
CA PRO A 394 42.19 -39.87 -13.62
C PRO A 394 40.85 -39.43 -14.22
N LEU A 395 40.38 -38.25 -13.80
CA LEU A 395 39.33 -37.51 -14.48
C LEU A 395 39.63 -37.43 -15.99
N PRO A 396 38.64 -37.63 -16.88
CA PRO A 396 38.84 -37.37 -18.30
C PRO A 396 39.14 -35.88 -18.51
N PRO A 397 39.96 -35.52 -19.52
CA PRO A 397 40.27 -34.12 -19.78
C PRO A 397 39.00 -33.33 -20.08
N THR A 398 38.88 -32.19 -19.39
CA THR A 398 37.95 -31.11 -19.70
C THR A 398 37.92 -30.86 -21.20
N GLY A 399 36.79 -31.16 -21.83
CA GLY A 399 36.46 -30.62 -23.15
C GLY A 399 36.36 -29.10 -23.07
N PRO A 400 36.70 -28.36 -24.15
CA PRO A 400 36.66 -26.91 -24.13
C PRO A 400 35.22 -26.43 -23.88
N SER A 401 35.09 -25.42 -23.01
CA SER A 401 33.88 -24.62 -22.87
C SER A 401 33.29 -24.28 -24.25
N PRO A 402 31.97 -24.35 -24.45
CA PRO A 402 31.36 -23.72 -25.61
C PRO A 402 31.52 -22.20 -25.45
N ALA A 403 32.57 -21.67 -26.08
CA ALA A 403 32.63 -20.28 -26.46
C ALA A 403 31.53 -20.02 -27.49
N GLY A 404 30.71 -18.99 -27.27
CA GLY A 404 29.74 -18.54 -28.25
C GLY A 404 28.30 -18.39 -27.75
N GLY A 405 28.09 -18.07 -26.47
CA GLY A 405 26.93 -17.27 -26.10
C GLY A 405 27.10 -15.90 -26.77
N ARG A 406 26.22 -15.59 -27.71
CA ARG A 406 26.10 -14.26 -28.34
C ARG A 406 26.15 -13.21 -27.21
N PRO A 407 26.97 -12.14 -27.30
CA PRO A 407 26.95 -11.11 -26.27
C PRO A 407 25.51 -10.61 -26.13
N GLU A 408 24.93 -10.77 -24.95
CA GLU A 408 23.76 -10.00 -24.57
C GLU A 408 24.11 -8.52 -24.80
N PRO A 409 23.22 -7.73 -25.41
CA PRO A 409 23.49 -6.32 -25.62
C PRO A 409 23.81 -5.69 -24.26
N GLU A 410 24.99 -5.07 -24.15
CA GLU A 410 25.35 -4.25 -22.99
C GLU A 410 24.19 -3.29 -22.72
N PRO A 411 23.61 -3.27 -21.50
CA PRO A 411 22.46 -2.44 -21.22
C PRO A 411 22.82 -0.98 -21.46
N HIS A 412 21.95 -0.26 -22.17
CA HIS A 412 22.15 1.15 -22.46
C HIS A 412 22.29 1.91 -21.13
N ALA A 413 23.51 2.38 -20.84
CA ALA A 413 23.83 3.08 -19.62
C ALA A 413 23.60 4.59 -19.81
N TYR A 414 22.67 5.14 -19.04
CA TYR A 414 22.31 6.56 -19.03
C TYR A 414 22.83 7.20 -17.75
N THR A 415 23.60 8.28 -17.86
CA THR A 415 24.02 9.05 -16.68
C THR A 415 22.94 10.06 -16.30
N MET A 416 22.51 10.05 -15.04
CA MET A 416 21.54 11.01 -14.50
C MET A 416 22.24 12.17 -13.78
N SER A 417 21.62 13.34 -13.82
CA SER A 417 21.98 14.50 -13.01
C SER A 417 21.09 14.62 -11.76
N ALA A 418 21.58 15.28 -10.71
CA ALA A 418 20.77 15.53 -9.51
C ALA A 418 19.47 16.29 -9.85
N GLY A 419 18.33 15.82 -9.36
CA GLY A 419 16.99 16.32 -9.67
C GLY A 419 16.37 15.77 -10.96
N GLU A 420 17.12 15.06 -11.79
CA GLU A 420 16.62 14.50 -13.04
C GLU A 420 15.59 13.40 -12.76
N SER A 421 14.47 13.43 -13.50
CA SER A 421 13.39 12.43 -13.40
C SER A 421 13.12 11.79 -14.74
N ILE A 422 13.22 10.47 -14.79
CA ILE A 422 12.90 9.66 -15.98
C ILE A 422 11.60 8.91 -15.76
N VAL A 423 10.92 8.57 -16.85
CA VAL A 423 9.80 7.62 -16.82
C VAL A 423 10.41 6.23 -16.99
N LEU A 424 10.09 5.31 -16.09
CA LEU A 424 10.54 3.94 -16.21
C LEU A 424 9.68 3.24 -17.29
N PRO A 425 10.28 2.36 -18.11
CA PRO A 425 9.52 1.61 -19.12
C PRO A 425 8.51 0.68 -18.44
N ASP A 426 7.43 0.29 -19.13
CA ASP A 426 6.39 -0.60 -18.57
C ASP A 426 6.98 -1.92 -18.03
N ALA A 427 8.05 -2.43 -18.64
CA ALA A 427 8.78 -3.62 -18.16
C ALA A 427 9.37 -3.46 -16.75
N ALA A 428 9.57 -2.23 -16.26
CA ALA A 428 10.02 -1.96 -14.90
C ALA A 428 8.98 -2.34 -13.84
N HIS A 429 7.71 -2.55 -14.22
CA HIS A 429 6.69 -3.08 -13.32
C HIS A 429 7.05 -4.49 -12.84
N ALA A 430 7.81 -5.26 -13.63
CA ALA A 430 8.19 -6.62 -13.31
C ALA A 430 9.41 -6.70 -12.38
N GLU A 431 10.41 -5.82 -12.53
CA GLU A 431 11.61 -5.81 -11.67
C GLU A 431 12.42 -4.53 -11.86
N ILE A 432 12.86 -3.94 -10.75
CA ILE A 432 13.89 -2.89 -10.71
C ILE A 432 15.02 -3.36 -9.82
N ARG A 433 16.23 -3.41 -10.37
CA ARG A 433 17.47 -3.68 -9.64
C ARG A 433 18.13 -2.37 -9.23
N VAL A 434 18.27 -2.16 -7.94
CA VAL A 434 19.00 -1.05 -7.34
C VAL A 434 20.36 -1.56 -6.89
N GLU A 435 21.40 -0.80 -7.18
CA GLU A 435 22.75 -1.12 -6.77
C GLU A 435 23.45 0.15 -6.29
N PHE A 436 24.07 0.04 -5.14
CA PHE A 436 24.83 1.10 -4.51
C PHE A 436 26.27 0.66 -4.35
N THR A 437 27.21 1.48 -4.82
CA THR A 437 28.64 1.19 -4.75
C THR A 437 29.40 2.34 -4.11
N THR A 438 30.32 2.03 -3.21
CA THR A 438 31.33 2.93 -2.66
C THR A 438 32.72 2.51 -3.10
N ALA A 439 33.64 3.47 -3.21
CA ALA A 439 35.04 3.21 -3.58
C ALA A 439 35.99 3.10 -2.38
N GLY A 440 35.66 3.75 -1.26
CA GLY A 440 36.36 3.62 0.02
C GLY A 440 35.33 3.40 1.14
N GLY A 441 35.72 2.74 2.23
CA GLY A 441 34.88 2.48 3.40
C GLY A 441 33.59 1.69 3.13
N ALA A 442 32.88 1.41 4.21
CA ALA A 442 31.61 0.68 4.16
C ALA A 442 30.43 1.64 4.37
N ALA A 443 29.39 1.47 3.56
CA ALA A 443 28.11 2.11 3.78
C ALA A 443 27.00 1.09 3.54
N ASP A 444 25.87 1.27 4.23
CA ASP A 444 24.72 0.39 4.15
C ASP A 444 23.63 1.04 3.29
N LEU A 445 23.01 0.26 2.41
CA LEU A 445 21.86 0.63 1.60
C LEU A 445 20.56 0.43 2.41
N GLY A 446 19.67 1.40 2.32
CA GLY A 446 18.33 1.33 2.90
C GLY A 446 17.24 1.78 1.93
N LEU A 447 16.03 1.27 2.11
CA LEU A 447 14.85 1.67 1.35
C LEU A 447 13.68 1.98 2.30
N LEU A 448 13.01 3.11 2.10
CA LEU A 448 11.78 3.46 2.84
C LEU A 448 10.58 3.37 1.89
N LEU A 449 9.55 2.64 2.29
CA LEU A 449 8.30 2.48 1.53
C LEU A 449 7.29 3.51 2.02
N LEU A 450 6.94 4.46 1.16
CA LEU A 450 6.23 5.67 1.54
C LEU A 450 4.85 5.76 0.89
N ASP A 451 3.90 6.24 1.68
CA ASP A 451 2.54 6.58 1.26
C ASP A 451 2.45 7.92 0.53
N ALA A 452 1.23 8.31 0.15
CA ALA A 452 0.94 9.58 -0.50
C ALA A 452 1.20 10.82 0.38
N HIS A 453 1.40 10.63 1.70
CA HIS A 453 1.72 11.66 2.67
C HIS A 453 3.22 11.76 2.98
N GLU A 454 4.07 11.03 2.25
CA GLU A 454 5.52 10.93 2.47
C GLU A 454 5.87 10.34 3.85
N ARG A 455 5.08 9.38 4.32
CA ARG A 455 5.31 8.65 5.57
C ARG A 455 5.41 7.16 5.30
N VAL A 456 6.16 6.45 6.14
CA VAL A 456 6.19 4.99 6.10
C VAL A 456 4.80 4.43 6.38
N VAL A 457 4.39 3.40 5.62
CA VAL A 457 3.04 2.81 5.71
C VAL A 457 2.83 2.04 7.03
N ASP A 458 3.91 1.48 7.58
CA ASP A 458 3.97 0.78 8.87
C ASP A 458 5.42 0.81 9.42
N ASP A 459 5.64 0.19 10.58
CA ASP A 459 6.98 0.11 11.20
C ASP A 459 7.94 -0.82 10.42
N ASP A 460 7.41 -1.72 9.60
CA ASP A 460 8.16 -2.70 8.80
C ASP A 460 8.52 -2.21 7.39
N ALA A 461 8.06 -1.02 7.03
CA ALA A 461 8.27 -0.34 5.75
C ALA A 461 9.65 0.33 5.62
N PHE A 462 10.59 0.00 6.52
CA PHE A 462 12.00 0.37 6.40
C PHE A 462 12.86 -0.87 6.17
N ILE A 463 13.43 -0.97 4.97
CA ILE A 463 14.24 -2.12 4.53
C ILE A 463 15.71 -1.77 4.69
N PHE A 464 16.41 -2.51 5.53
CA PHE A 464 17.83 -2.32 5.87
C PHE A 464 18.48 -3.65 6.28
N TYR A 465 19.77 -3.68 6.63
CA TYR A 465 20.49 -4.94 6.86
C TYR A 465 19.85 -5.88 7.91
N ASN A 466 19.17 -5.34 8.94
CA ASN A 466 18.50 -6.15 9.97
C ASN A 466 17.07 -6.56 9.58
N GLN A 467 16.52 -5.92 8.54
CA GLN A 467 15.21 -6.18 7.97
C GLN A 467 15.34 -6.17 6.43
N PRO A 468 15.96 -7.20 5.85
CA PRO A 468 16.41 -7.17 4.46
C PRO A 468 15.28 -7.35 3.45
N CYS A 469 14.03 -7.51 3.89
CA CYS A 469 12.86 -7.77 3.05
C CYS A 469 11.63 -7.07 3.63
N SER A 470 10.78 -6.52 2.77
CA SER A 470 9.44 -6.04 3.15
C SER A 470 8.52 -7.22 3.47
N ALA A 471 7.46 -6.97 4.24
CA ALA A 471 6.50 -8.00 4.65
C ALA A 471 5.87 -8.73 3.43
N ASP A 472 5.54 -7.98 2.38
CA ASP A 472 4.99 -8.46 1.11
C ASP A 472 6.04 -9.03 0.14
N GLY A 473 7.33 -8.96 0.47
CA GLY A 473 8.44 -9.39 -0.38
C GLY A 473 8.68 -8.55 -1.64
N SER A 474 7.95 -7.44 -1.80
CA SER A 474 8.02 -6.55 -2.96
C SER A 474 9.33 -5.76 -3.02
N VAL A 475 10.01 -5.56 -1.88
CA VAL A 475 11.32 -4.91 -1.78
C VAL A 475 12.27 -5.74 -0.94
N ARG A 476 13.47 -6.00 -1.47
CA ARG A 476 14.50 -6.78 -0.76
C ARG A 476 15.92 -6.30 -1.03
N LEU A 477 16.79 -6.45 -0.04
CA LEU A 477 18.24 -6.33 -0.21
C LEU A 477 18.81 -7.66 -0.76
N THR A 478 19.69 -7.59 -1.76
CA THR A 478 20.33 -8.76 -2.39
C THR A 478 21.71 -9.07 -1.79
N GLY A 479 22.08 -8.38 -0.71
CA GLY A 479 23.31 -8.62 0.05
C GLY A 479 24.43 -7.60 -0.22
N LYS A 480 25.41 -7.61 0.70
CA LYS A 480 26.59 -6.74 0.71
C LYS A 480 27.84 -7.53 0.31
N SER A 481 28.61 -6.98 -0.62
CA SER A 481 29.90 -7.51 -1.04
C SER A 481 30.98 -6.43 -0.91
N HIS A 482 32.20 -6.84 -0.59
CA HIS A 482 33.33 -5.91 -0.48
C HIS A 482 34.12 -5.90 -1.80
N ASN A 483 34.46 -4.71 -2.30
CA ASN A 483 35.19 -4.53 -3.57
C ASN A 483 36.58 -3.89 -3.35
N GLY A 484 37.41 -4.52 -2.53
CA GLY A 484 38.70 -3.96 -2.12
C GLY A 484 38.53 -3.05 -0.92
N SER A 485 38.72 -1.73 -1.08
CA SER A 485 38.52 -0.75 -0.01
C SER A 485 37.09 -0.25 0.15
N GLY A 486 36.17 -0.57 -0.78
CA GLY A 486 34.78 -0.12 -0.76
C GLY A 486 33.77 -1.26 -0.57
N SER A 487 32.50 -0.93 -0.76
CA SER A 487 31.36 -1.83 -0.63
C SER A 487 30.42 -1.74 -1.83
N ARG A 488 29.74 -2.84 -2.14
CA ARG A 488 28.69 -2.93 -3.14
C ARG A 488 27.49 -3.64 -2.52
N GLU A 489 26.36 -2.95 -2.51
CA GLU A 489 25.09 -3.44 -2.00
C GLU A 489 24.03 -3.37 -3.08
N GLY A 490 23.14 -4.36 -3.11
CA GLY A 490 22.04 -4.40 -4.06
C GLY A 490 20.70 -4.50 -3.37
N ALA A 491 19.66 -4.07 -4.08
CA ALA A 491 18.27 -4.29 -3.74
C ALA A 491 17.46 -4.59 -5.00
N VAL A 492 16.33 -5.25 -4.83
CA VAL A 492 15.34 -5.46 -5.89
C VAL A 492 14.01 -4.90 -5.40
N VAL A 493 13.34 -4.17 -6.28
CA VAL A 493 11.99 -3.63 -6.09
C VAL A 493 11.10 -4.23 -7.17
N TYR A 494 9.90 -4.69 -6.78
CA TYR A 494 8.85 -5.23 -7.65
C TYR A 494 7.66 -4.27 -7.66
N PRO A 495 7.65 -3.23 -8.52
CA PRO A 495 6.63 -2.20 -8.42
C PRO A 495 5.20 -2.68 -8.65
N GLY A 496 5.01 -3.75 -9.44
CA GLY A 496 3.71 -4.37 -9.64
C GLY A 496 3.21 -5.22 -8.45
N ALA A 497 4.06 -5.50 -7.47
CA ALA A 497 3.74 -6.28 -6.28
C ALA A 497 3.75 -5.44 -4.98
N LEU A 498 4.00 -4.13 -5.08
CA LEU A 498 3.93 -3.23 -3.93
C LEU A 498 2.48 -3.11 -3.45
N ASP A 499 2.29 -3.06 -2.13
CA ASP A 499 1.02 -2.62 -1.53
C ASP A 499 0.53 -1.31 -2.21
N PRO A 500 -0.73 -1.22 -2.66
CA PRO A 500 -1.28 -0.03 -3.31
C PRO A 500 -1.16 1.28 -2.51
N ARG A 501 -1.03 1.20 -1.17
CA ARG A 501 -0.76 2.35 -0.30
C ARG A 501 0.63 2.94 -0.51
N ILE A 502 1.58 2.15 -0.99
CA ILE A 502 2.95 2.56 -1.28
C ILE A 502 2.99 3.22 -2.66
N VAL A 503 3.18 4.54 -2.68
CA VAL A 503 3.28 5.31 -3.92
C VAL A 503 4.72 5.75 -4.21
N LYS A 504 5.66 5.49 -3.29
CA LYS A 504 7.05 5.92 -3.41
C LYS A 504 8.00 5.00 -2.63
N VAL A 505 9.11 4.64 -3.24
CA VAL A 505 10.25 3.95 -2.62
C VAL A 505 11.44 4.90 -2.60
N LEU A 506 11.85 5.32 -1.40
CA LEU A 506 12.99 6.21 -1.20
C LEU A 506 14.28 5.37 -1.02
N ILE A 507 15.30 5.64 -1.82
CA ILE A 507 16.58 4.92 -1.76
C ILE A 507 17.58 5.78 -0.99
N CYS A 508 18.05 5.28 0.16
CA CYS A 508 19.01 5.97 1.01
C CYS A 508 20.23 5.10 1.30
N ALA A 509 21.32 5.73 1.72
CA ALA A 509 22.52 5.04 2.18
C ALA A 509 23.08 5.71 3.43
N THR A 510 23.73 4.93 4.29
CA THR A 510 24.30 5.39 5.55
C THR A 510 25.75 4.97 5.65
N ALA A 511 26.63 5.91 6.02
CA ALA A 511 28.00 5.56 6.35
C ALA A 511 28.01 4.74 7.66
N ASP A 512 28.92 3.77 7.73
CA ASP A 512 29.06 2.89 8.90
C ASP A 512 29.18 3.71 10.20
N VAL A 513 28.26 3.45 11.13
CA VAL A 513 28.12 4.19 12.39
C VAL A 513 29.24 3.84 13.37
N ASP A 514 29.79 2.63 13.29
CA ASP A 514 30.81 2.12 14.22
C ASP A 514 32.21 2.68 13.91
N THR A 515 32.45 3.05 12.65
CA THR A 515 33.72 3.65 12.21
C THR A 515 33.71 5.19 12.27
N GLY A 516 32.54 5.81 12.36
CA GLY A 516 32.37 7.26 12.38
C GLY A 516 32.69 7.94 11.03
N GLU A 517 32.69 7.16 9.94
CA GLU A 517 32.98 7.64 8.60
C GLU A 517 31.87 8.56 8.05
N THR A 518 32.23 9.40 7.08
CA THR A 518 31.33 10.33 6.40
C THR A 518 31.40 10.11 4.89
N PHE A 519 30.35 10.49 4.17
CA PHE A 519 30.27 10.30 2.72
C PHE A 519 31.39 10.99 1.92
N ASP A 520 32.08 11.98 2.50
CA ASP A 520 33.29 12.58 1.92
C ASP A 520 34.56 11.73 2.10
N SER A 521 34.64 10.82 3.08
CA SER A 521 35.76 9.89 3.27
C SER A 521 35.62 8.58 2.49
N ILE A 522 34.40 8.16 2.16
CA ILE A 522 34.07 6.88 1.49
C ILE A 522 33.85 7.01 -0.03
N ALA A 523 33.99 8.23 -0.56
CA ALA A 523 33.67 8.56 -1.93
C ALA A 523 34.72 8.04 -2.95
N PRO A 524 34.38 7.97 -4.26
CA PRO A 524 33.06 8.20 -4.87
C PRO A 524 32.01 7.15 -4.48
N THR A 525 30.75 7.59 -4.42
CA THR A 525 29.58 6.72 -4.26
C THR A 525 28.72 6.80 -5.51
N THR A 526 28.07 5.70 -5.89
CA THR A 526 27.28 5.62 -7.12
C THR A 526 26.02 4.81 -6.89
N LEU A 527 24.88 5.35 -7.33
CA LEU A 527 23.61 4.64 -7.46
C LEU A 527 23.48 4.17 -8.92
N SER A 528 23.22 2.88 -9.12
CA SER A 528 22.84 2.29 -10.39
C SER A 528 21.45 1.68 -10.25
N VAL A 529 20.51 2.06 -11.10
CA VAL A 529 19.17 1.48 -11.17
C VAL A 529 19.02 0.84 -12.54
N ALA A 530 18.67 -0.43 -12.59
CA ALA A 530 18.46 -1.18 -13.83
C ALA A 530 17.04 -1.72 -13.90
N ALA A 531 16.42 -1.59 -15.06
CA ALA A 531 15.15 -2.22 -15.39
C ALA A 531 15.23 -2.72 -16.83
N ASN A 532 15.06 -4.04 -17.02
CA ASN A 532 15.28 -4.70 -18.30
C ASN A 532 16.68 -4.38 -18.90
N GLU A 533 16.76 -3.97 -20.18
CA GLU A 533 18.01 -3.60 -20.88
C GLU A 533 18.49 -2.16 -20.56
N ASN A 534 17.77 -1.41 -19.73
CA ASN A 534 18.14 -0.03 -19.39
C ASN A 534 18.83 0.03 -18.03
N ARG A 535 19.88 0.85 -17.94
CA ARG A 535 20.60 1.13 -16.70
C ARG A 535 20.81 2.63 -16.54
N TRP A 536 20.41 3.17 -15.40
CA TRP A 536 20.59 4.57 -15.04
C TRP A 536 21.59 4.70 -13.91
N VAL A 537 22.59 5.55 -14.08
CA VAL A 537 23.70 5.71 -13.14
C VAL A 537 23.73 7.16 -12.64
N PHE A 538 23.72 7.33 -11.33
CA PHE A 538 23.81 8.62 -10.66
C PHE A 538 24.97 8.62 -9.68
N THR A 539 25.85 9.62 -9.80
CA THR A 539 26.95 9.89 -8.86
C THR A 539 26.62 11.16 -8.08
N PRO A 540 26.24 11.06 -6.80
CA PRO A 540 25.99 12.23 -5.95
C PRO A 540 27.23 13.12 -5.81
N ARG A 541 27.01 14.43 -5.59
CA ARG A 541 28.12 15.34 -5.28
C ARG A 541 28.65 15.05 -3.88
N GLN A 542 29.97 15.19 -3.72
CA GLN A 542 30.60 15.06 -2.41
C GLN A 542 30.37 16.33 -1.59
N GLU A 543 29.87 16.15 -0.37
CA GLU A 543 29.68 17.22 0.60
C GLU A 543 30.30 16.82 1.95
N PRO A 544 31.00 17.74 2.63
CA PRO A 544 31.72 17.41 3.86
C PRO A 544 30.77 17.17 5.03
N GLY A 545 31.02 16.09 5.78
CA GLY A 545 30.33 15.79 7.04
C GLY A 545 28.95 15.16 6.88
N ILE A 546 28.60 14.65 5.71
CA ILE A 546 27.35 13.93 5.47
C ILE A 546 27.46 12.51 6.02
N ARG A 547 26.47 12.07 6.81
CA ARG A 547 26.44 10.74 7.45
C ARG A 547 25.37 9.81 6.87
N ALA A 548 24.31 10.39 6.29
CA ALA A 548 23.30 9.66 5.52
C ALA A 548 22.99 10.41 4.22
N LEU A 549 22.62 9.69 3.17
CA LEU A 549 22.41 10.24 1.84
C LEU A 549 21.13 9.67 1.23
N VAL A 550 20.24 10.53 0.75
CA VAL A 550 19.12 10.13 -0.11
C VAL A 550 19.63 10.14 -1.56
N LEU A 551 19.74 8.96 -2.15
CA LEU A 551 20.32 8.77 -3.48
C LEU A 551 19.28 9.07 -4.57
N GLY A 552 18.05 8.61 -4.39
CA GLY A 552 16.96 8.80 -5.35
C GLY A 552 15.63 8.25 -4.83
N GLU A 553 14.60 8.40 -5.63
CA GLU A 553 13.25 7.87 -5.36
C GLU A 553 12.66 7.22 -6.60
N ILE A 554 11.99 6.08 -6.41
CA ILE A 554 11.11 5.46 -7.40
C ILE A 554 9.69 5.81 -6.97
N TYR A 555 8.91 6.50 -7.80
CA TYR A 555 7.60 7.00 -7.39
C TYR A 555 6.56 6.86 -8.48
N LEU A 556 5.33 6.65 -8.04
CA LEU A 556 4.14 6.56 -8.87
C LEU A 556 3.65 7.96 -9.23
N ARG A 557 3.34 8.19 -10.50
CA ARG A 557 2.70 9.43 -10.95
C ARG A 557 1.44 9.12 -11.75
N GLY A 558 0.29 9.56 -11.23
CA GLY A 558 -0.96 9.52 -11.98
C GLY A 558 -1.05 10.62 -13.04
N ARG A 559 -1.43 10.24 -14.26
CA ARG A 559 -2.00 11.16 -15.27
C ARG A 559 -3.39 10.66 -15.68
N PRO A 560 -4.22 11.49 -16.35
CA PRO A 560 -5.54 11.08 -16.84
C PRO A 560 -5.56 9.91 -17.85
N ALA A 561 -4.39 9.39 -18.27
CA ALA A 561 -4.24 8.34 -19.28
C ALA A 561 -3.43 7.13 -18.79
N GLY A 562 -3.11 7.04 -17.49
CA GLY A 562 -2.36 5.92 -16.92
C GLY A 562 -1.53 6.29 -15.70
N THR A 563 -1.13 5.26 -14.96
CA THR A 563 -0.27 5.32 -13.79
C THR A 563 1.15 4.93 -14.20
N GLU A 564 2.12 5.85 -14.09
CA GLU A 564 3.50 5.65 -14.55
C GLU A 564 4.47 5.66 -13.38
N TRP A 565 5.37 4.66 -13.31
CA TRP A 565 6.50 4.68 -12.38
C TRP A 565 7.63 5.56 -12.92
N LYS A 566 8.22 6.36 -12.05
CA LYS A 566 9.31 7.29 -12.38
C LYS A 566 10.48 7.10 -11.43
N LEU A 567 11.70 7.22 -11.95
CA LEU A 567 12.92 7.30 -11.14
C LEU A 567 13.39 8.75 -11.11
N ARG A 568 13.71 9.27 -9.92
CA ARG A 568 14.33 10.58 -9.74
C ARG A 568 15.64 10.44 -8.97
N ALA A 569 16.72 11.00 -9.52
CA ALA A 569 17.99 11.15 -8.82
C ALA A 569 17.91 12.38 -7.89
N LEU A 570 18.35 12.26 -6.64
CA LEU A 570 18.26 13.33 -5.63
C LEU A 570 19.65 13.78 -5.17
N GLY A 571 20.36 12.93 -4.43
CA GLY A 571 21.68 13.25 -3.86
C GLY A 571 21.62 14.21 -2.67
N GLN A 572 20.62 14.08 -1.80
CA GLN A 572 20.44 14.96 -0.63
C GLN A 572 21.15 14.39 0.61
N GLY A 573 22.15 15.11 1.12
CA GLY A 573 22.91 14.71 2.31
C GLY A 573 22.27 15.13 3.64
N TRP A 574 22.46 14.29 4.66
CA TRP A 574 22.02 14.49 6.04
C TRP A 574 23.21 14.37 6.99
N ARG A 575 23.51 15.44 7.74
CA ARG A 575 24.65 15.48 8.68
C ARG A 575 24.34 14.77 9.99
N GLU A 576 23.08 14.79 10.37
CA GLU A 576 22.53 14.22 11.59
C GLU A 576 22.43 12.69 11.53
N GLY A 577 22.64 12.09 10.34
CA GLY A 577 22.70 10.64 10.13
C GLY A 577 21.32 9.97 9.94
N LEU A 578 21.32 8.64 9.96
CA LEU A 578 20.13 7.83 9.65
C LEU A 578 18.94 8.15 10.55
N ALA A 579 19.16 8.29 11.86
CA ALA A 579 18.09 8.51 12.83
C ALA A 579 17.28 9.79 12.55
N ALA A 580 17.93 10.86 12.08
CA ALA A 580 17.22 12.08 11.69
C ALA A 580 16.47 11.92 10.37
N LEU A 581 17.06 11.20 9.41
CA LEU A 581 16.45 10.90 8.11
C LEU A 581 15.18 10.07 8.30
N VAL A 582 15.23 8.94 9.01
CA VAL A 582 14.07 8.04 9.14
C VAL A 582 12.95 8.65 9.99
N ARG A 583 13.27 9.45 11.00
CA ARG A 583 12.27 10.22 11.79
C ARG A 583 11.53 11.24 10.94
N ALA A 584 12.20 11.87 9.97
CA ALA A 584 11.54 12.79 9.04
C ALA A 584 10.43 12.08 8.23
N TYR A 585 10.66 10.80 7.89
CA TYR A 585 9.71 9.95 7.17
C TYR A 585 8.79 9.10 8.06
N GLY A 586 8.85 9.29 9.38
CA GLY A 586 7.86 8.75 10.32
C GLY A 586 8.20 7.43 11.01
N VAL A 587 9.42 6.92 10.84
CA VAL A 587 9.89 5.74 11.57
C VAL A 587 10.14 6.09 13.04
N SER A 588 9.57 5.31 13.96
CA SER A 588 9.90 5.39 15.39
C SER A 588 11.23 4.67 15.64
N VAL A 589 12.19 5.34 16.27
CA VAL A 589 13.49 4.76 16.63
C VAL A 589 13.62 4.89 18.13
N ASP A 590 13.49 3.77 18.85
CA ASP A 590 13.80 3.68 20.28
C ASP A 590 15.31 3.89 20.48
N GLU A 591 15.69 4.67 21.49
CA GLU A 591 17.07 5.12 21.77
C GLU A 591 18.05 4.00 22.15
#